data_AF-A0A3D0Y710-F1
#
_entry.id   AF-A0A3D0Y710-F1
#
_cell.length_a   1.000
_cell.length_b   1.000
_cell.length_c   1.000
_cell.angle_alpha   90.00
_cell.angle_beta   90.00
_cell.angle_gamma   90.00
#
_symmetry.space_group_name_H-M   'P 1'
#
loop_
_entity.id
_entity.type
_entity.pdbx_description
1 polymer ?
#
loop_
_entity_poly.entity_id
_entity_poly.type
_entity_poly.pdbx_seq_one_letter_code
_entity_poly.pdbx_strand_id
1 'polypeptide(L)'
;MDILIQATYSLLIIIGVYLIGYYIINQEWFMKMITDLEKSIVFNYMRAKKAYKDFMRRYIYKEDGPLYVWYKKFLMHTKFSVEGFMNIKVALFVITIFISMSVKTTDILVYTDELYTKFQYEQDEIMKNYKPLEPDELEVTAEFKKVILKQSLLSINKEKFESMDKNETQDYIIKIVKELKNPTPISDETLSNEVYYKLKKFYDIRKIDFGSYLMIAAAVFFVPEIFILLYNFFIKVDARRELAFMKRLIIMNGSIKPVDFMEVLKYLIKKSTFYTKILEEIQDKNKKNYLPNTQIYLPYIRKSKSITEKLFFEKLDEANNYDFDQAIQNIKNEFNLDKRTQGRKIKKTVEVIHIWGIVGFMGLIVFIIMYLILPWMSAYKMDTLM
;
A
#
# COMPACT_ATOMS: atom_id res chain seq x y z
N MET A 1 31.47 -48.62 8.21
CA MET A 1 32.69 -47.86 8.58
C MET A 1 32.66 -46.46 7.97
N ASP A 2 32.17 -46.29 6.73
CA ASP A 2 32.19 -45.01 6.00
C ASP A 2 31.35 -43.87 6.59
N ILE A 3 30.20 -44.18 7.20
CA ILE A 3 29.33 -43.16 7.84
C ILE A 3 30.02 -42.54 9.06
N LEU A 4 30.78 -43.35 9.80
CA LEU A 4 31.48 -42.89 11.00
C LEU A 4 32.65 -41.97 10.63
N ILE A 5 33.32 -42.25 9.51
CA ILE A 5 34.42 -41.44 8.95
C ILE A 5 33.88 -40.12 8.39
N GLN A 6 32.76 -40.14 7.65
CA GLN A 6 32.11 -38.91 7.19
C GLN A 6 31.66 -38.03 8.36
N ALA A 7 31.10 -38.63 9.43
CA ALA A 7 30.69 -37.90 10.62
C ALA A 7 31.88 -37.24 11.33
N THR A 8 33.04 -37.90 11.42
CA THR A 8 34.26 -37.27 12.00
C THR A 8 34.81 -36.16 11.12
N TYR A 9 34.80 -36.28 9.80
CA TYR A 9 35.23 -35.19 8.90
C TYR A 9 34.29 -33.98 8.98
N SER A 10 32.98 -34.19 9.01
CA SER A 10 32.01 -33.11 9.20
C SER A 10 32.19 -32.43 10.56
N LEU A 11 32.44 -33.19 11.62
CA LEU A 11 32.71 -32.64 12.95
C LEU A 11 34.01 -31.81 12.96
N LEU A 12 35.07 -32.28 12.32
CA LEU A 12 36.34 -31.56 12.21
C LEU A 12 36.22 -30.28 11.39
N ILE A 13 35.41 -30.27 10.32
CA ILE A 13 35.12 -29.06 9.53
C ILE A 13 34.33 -28.06 10.37
N ILE A 14 33.33 -28.50 11.12
CA ILE A 14 32.54 -27.62 12.01
C ILE A 14 33.43 -27.04 13.11
N ILE A 15 34.30 -27.85 13.72
CA ILE A 15 35.27 -27.39 14.72
C ILE A 15 36.28 -26.42 14.09
N GLY A 16 36.74 -26.68 12.86
CA GLY A 16 37.65 -25.80 12.13
C GLY A 16 37.02 -24.44 11.80
N VAL A 17 35.78 -24.42 11.32
CA VAL A 17 35.02 -23.19 11.05
C VAL A 17 34.74 -22.43 12.36
N TYR A 18 34.43 -23.15 13.45
CA TYR A 18 34.24 -22.55 14.76
C TYR A 18 35.54 -21.93 15.31
N LEU A 19 36.67 -22.62 15.19
CA LEU A 19 37.97 -22.13 15.63
C LEU A 19 38.46 -20.94 14.79
N ILE A 20 38.22 -20.95 13.48
CA ILE A 20 38.51 -19.81 12.59
C ILE A 20 37.62 -18.62 12.95
N GLY A 21 36.32 -18.84 13.18
CA GLY A 21 35.40 -17.80 13.64
C GLY A 21 35.79 -17.24 15.00
N TYR A 22 36.15 -18.09 15.95
CA TYR A 22 36.62 -17.70 17.29
C TYR A 22 37.95 -16.92 17.21
N TYR A 23 38.88 -17.37 16.38
CA TYR A 23 40.15 -16.68 16.13
C TYR A 23 39.91 -15.30 15.53
N ILE A 24 39.07 -15.18 14.50
CA ILE A 24 38.74 -13.92 13.84
C ILE A 24 38.01 -12.97 14.79
N ILE A 25 37.05 -13.46 15.60
CA ILE A 25 36.33 -12.65 16.60
C ILE A 25 37.26 -12.16 17.71
N ASN A 26 38.29 -12.92 18.09
CA ASN A 26 39.27 -12.50 19.09
C ASN A 26 40.40 -11.62 18.53
N GLN A 27 40.46 -11.37 17.22
CA GLN A 27 41.42 -10.41 16.67
C GLN A 27 40.94 -8.97 16.94
N GLU A 28 41.81 -8.18 17.57
CA GLU A 28 41.50 -6.77 17.92
C GLU A 28 41.06 -5.94 16.71
N TRP A 29 41.63 -6.19 15.52
CA TRP A 29 41.26 -5.45 14.31
C TRP A 29 39.83 -5.75 13.83
N PHE A 30 39.33 -6.98 14.04
CA PHE A 30 37.98 -7.38 13.64
C PHE A 30 36.93 -6.85 14.62
N MET A 31 37.20 -6.91 15.93
CA MET A 31 36.35 -6.26 16.95
C MET A 31 36.33 -4.74 16.78
N LYS A 32 37.47 -4.14 16.43
CA LYS A 32 37.56 -2.71 16.10
C LYS A 32 36.79 -2.37 14.83
N MET A 33 36.85 -3.21 13.80
CA MET A 33 36.06 -3.05 12.58
C MET A 33 34.55 -3.17 12.86
N ILE A 34 34.10 -4.13 13.67
CA ILE A 34 32.69 -4.27 14.08
C ILE A 34 32.24 -3.06 14.90
N THR A 35 33.03 -2.63 15.89
CA THR A 35 32.70 -1.44 16.70
C THR A 35 32.76 -0.15 15.89
N ASP A 36 33.64 -0.04 14.88
CA ASP A 36 33.69 1.10 13.96
C ASP A 36 32.53 1.06 12.94
N LEU A 37 32.08 -0.12 12.51
CA LEU A 37 30.84 -0.31 11.74
C LEU A 37 29.62 0.07 12.56
N GLU A 38 29.54 -0.39 13.81
CA GLU A 38 28.46 -0.07 14.74
C GLU A 38 28.44 1.41 15.07
N LYS A 39 29.60 2.03 15.35
CA LYS A 39 29.74 3.47 15.54
C LYS A 39 29.39 4.25 14.27
N SER A 40 29.78 3.77 13.08
CA SER A 40 29.42 4.40 11.80
C SER A 40 27.92 4.32 11.53
N ILE A 41 27.28 3.17 11.80
CA ILE A 41 25.83 2.98 11.69
C ILE A 41 25.10 3.87 12.70
N VAL A 42 25.54 3.90 13.96
CA VAL A 42 24.94 4.73 15.01
C VAL A 42 25.17 6.22 14.76
N PHE A 43 26.35 6.61 14.28
CA PHE A 43 26.67 7.99 13.91
C PHE A 43 25.89 8.44 12.68
N ASN A 44 25.79 7.61 11.64
CA ASN A 44 24.97 7.89 10.46
C ASN A 44 23.49 7.90 10.81
N TYR A 45 23.03 7.03 11.71
CA TYR A 45 21.66 7.06 12.24
C TYR A 45 21.41 8.34 13.04
N MET A 46 22.32 8.77 13.93
CA MET A 46 22.18 10.02 14.67
C MET A 46 22.23 11.24 13.76
N ARG A 47 23.07 11.24 12.72
CA ARG A 47 23.15 12.28 11.71
C ARG A 47 21.89 12.32 10.84
N ALA A 48 21.38 11.17 10.41
CA ALA A 48 20.13 11.04 9.67
C ALA A 48 18.92 11.42 10.53
N LYS A 49 18.90 11.05 11.82
CA LYS A 49 17.87 11.46 12.79
C LYS A 49 17.90 12.97 13.04
N LYS A 50 19.09 13.57 13.14
CA LYS A 50 19.25 15.03 13.25
C LYS A 50 18.82 15.73 11.97
N ALA A 51 19.25 15.25 10.80
CA ALA A 51 18.85 15.77 9.50
C ALA A 51 17.35 15.63 9.25
N TYR A 52 16.75 14.50 9.65
CA TYR A 52 15.31 14.26 9.64
C TYR A 52 14.59 15.25 10.55
N LYS A 53 15.03 15.38 11.81
CA LYS A 53 14.43 16.32 12.76
C LYS A 53 14.54 17.77 12.28
N ASP A 54 15.67 18.16 11.70
CA ASP A 54 15.89 19.49 11.13
C ASP A 54 15.06 19.72 9.86
N PHE A 55 14.95 18.73 8.98
CA PHE A 55 14.09 18.76 7.79
C PHE A 55 12.62 18.90 8.18
N MET A 56 12.15 18.03 9.08
CA MET A 56 10.78 18.06 9.56
C MET A 56 10.48 19.40 10.25
N ARG A 57 11.40 19.94 11.06
CA ARG A 57 11.24 21.25 11.73
C ARG A 57 11.19 22.43 10.76
N ARG A 58 11.96 22.39 9.66
CA ARG A 58 12.00 23.49 8.68
C ARG A 58 10.83 23.47 7.70
N TYR A 59 10.38 22.29 7.27
CA TYR A 59 9.43 22.17 6.15
C TYR A 59 8.03 21.71 6.57
N ILE A 60 7.90 20.95 7.66
CA ILE A 60 6.62 20.30 8.03
C ILE A 60 6.07 20.81 9.37
N TYR A 61 6.92 21.09 10.37
CA TYR A 61 6.53 21.48 11.73
C TYR A 61 6.69 22.98 12.03
N LYS A 62 6.71 23.83 11.01
CA LYS A 62 6.54 25.26 11.25
C LYS A 62 5.11 25.39 11.81
N GLU A 63 4.96 25.69 13.10
CA GLU A 63 3.65 25.63 13.80
C GLU A 63 2.59 26.53 13.15
N ASP A 64 3.02 27.57 12.42
CA ASP A 64 2.19 28.49 11.64
C ASP A 64 2.17 28.18 10.12
N GLY A 65 2.82 27.09 9.70
CA GLY A 65 2.88 26.69 8.30
C GLY A 65 1.53 26.19 7.78
N PRO A 66 1.15 26.51 6.53
CA PRO A 66 -0.16 26.12 5.98
C PRO A 66 -0.37 24.60 5.96
N LEU A 67 0.70 23.82 5.72
CA LEU A 67 0.67 22.35 5.77
C LEU A 67 0.42 21.82 7.19
N TYR A 68 1.11 22.35 8.20
CA TYR A 68 0.93 21.94 9.58
C TYR A 68 -0.49 22.23 10.09
N VAL A 69 -1.00 23.44 9.81
CA VAL A 69 -2.37 23.83 10.15
C VAL A 69 -3.39 22.93 9.45
N TRP A 70 -3.15 22.55 8.20
CA TRP A 70 -4.00 21.62 7.46
C TRP A 70 -4.01 20.23 8.12
N TYR A 71 -2.85 19.62 8.39
CA TYR A 71 -2.78 18.32 9.05
C TYR A 71 -3.35 18.36 10.48
N LYS A 72 -3.14 19.45 11.22
CA LYS A 72 -3.72 19.64 12.56
C LYS A 72 -5.25 19.66 12.52
N LYS A 73 -5.85 20.32 11.52
CA LYS A 73 -7.30 20.28 11.30
C LYS A 73 -7.77 18.89 10.84
N PHE A 74 -6.99 18.23 9.98
CA PHE A 74 -7.29 16.91 9.43
C PHE A 74 -7.30 15.82 10.51
N LEU A 75 -6.37 15.90 11.47
CA LEU A 75 -6.20 14.94 12.57
C LEU A 75 -7.05 15.27 13.80
N MET A 76 -7.87 16.33 13.77
CA MET A 76 -8.60 16.85 14.95
C MET A 76 -9.48 15.79 15.64
N HIS A 77 -9.98 14.79 14.90
CA HIS A 77 -10.83 13.72 15.43
C HIS A 77 -10.07 12.42 15.72
N THR A 78 -8.74 12.43 15.60
CA THR A 78 -7.87 11.28 15.84
C THR A 78 -6.99 11.53 17.07
N LYS A 79 -6.51 10.46 17.70
CA LYS A 79 -5.53 10.56 18.81
C LYS A 79 -4.11 10.84 18.32
N PHE A 80 -3.88 10.94 17.01
CA PHE A 80 -2.55 11.12 16.44
C PHE A 80 -2.10 12.58 16.50
N SER A 81 -0.85 12.79 16.92
CA SER A 81 -0.16 14.06 16.69
C SER A 81 0.24 14.17 15.22
N VAL A 82 0.38 15.40 14.70
CA VAL A 82 0.88 15.66 13.34
C VAL A 82 2.25 15.01 13.16
N GLU A 83 3.09 15.04 14.20
CA GLU A 83 4.42 14.44 14.18
C GLU A 83 4.36 12.92 14.03
N GLY A 84 3.57 12.24 14.87
CA GLY A 84 3.40 10.80 14.82
C GLY A 84 2.83 10.33 13.47
N PHE A 85 1.88 11.09 12.92
CA PHE A 85 1.30 10.78 11.62
C PHE A 85 2.32 10.87 10.48
N MET A 86 3.13 11.93 10.44
CA MET A 86 4.16 12.08 9.41
C MET A 86 5.28 11.04 9.54
N ASN A 87 5.65 10.67 10.78
CA ASN A 87 6.60 9.59 11.03
C ASN A 87 6.10 8.26 10.45
N ILE A 88 4.81 7.94 10.64
CA ILE A 88 4.19 6.73 10.08
C ILE A 88 4.26 6.74 8.54
N LYS A 89 3.95 7.88 7.90
CA LYS A 89 4.03 7.98 6.43
C LYS A 89 5.45 7.74 5.91
N VAL A 90 6.44 8.36 6.54
CA VAL A 90 7.86 8.17 6.15
C VAL A 90 8.32 6.73 6.41
N ALA A 91 7.92 6.13 7.54
CA ALA A 91 8.24 4.74 7.83
C ALA A 91 7.66 3.79 6.77
N LEU A 92 6.39 3.98 6.38
CA LEU A 92 5.75 3.18 5.33
C LEU A 92 6.44 3.35 3.97
N PHE A 93 6.86 4.57 3.63
CA PHE A 93 7.62 4.83 2.41
C PHE A 93 8.94 4.05 2.38
N VAL A 94 9.72 4.11 3.46
CA VAL A 94 11.01 3.40 3.57
C VAL A 94 10.80 1.88 3.56
N ILE A 95 9.83 1.37 4.31
CA ILE A 95 9.49 -0.06 4.35
C ILE A 95 9.09 -0.55 2.96
N THR A 96 8.31 0.23 2.21
CA THR A 96 7.88 -0.14 0.85
C THR A 96 9.06 -0.26 -0.11
N ILE A 97 10.01 0.67 -0.04
CA ILE A 97 11.24 0.61 -0.85
C ILE A 97 12.04 -0.66 -0.49
N PHE A 98 12.21 -0.92 0.80
CA PHE A 98 12.96 -2.08 1.28
C PHE A 98 12.32 -3.41 0.84
N ILE A 99 11.00 -3.54 1.01
CA ILE A 99 10.24 -4.71 0.54
C ILE A 99 10.36 -4.87 -0.97
N SER A 100 10.20 -3.79 -1.73
CA SER A 100 10.29 -3.83 -3.20
C SER A 100 11.67 -4.27 -3.68
N MET A 101 12.74 -3.78 -3.04
CA MET A 101 14.10 -4.24 -3.30
C MET A 101 14.28 -5.72 -2.94
N SER A 102 13.74 -6.14 -1.79
CA SER A 102 13.83 -7.53 -1.33
C SER A 102 13.12 -8.51 -2.28
N VAL A 103 11.92 -8.16 -2.74
CA VAL A 103 11.18 -8.91 -3.76
C VAL A 103 12.00 -8.99 -5.03
N LYS A 104 12.53 -7.87 -5.53
CA LYS A 104 13.36 -7.86 -6.74
C LYS A 104 14.61 -8.72 -6.60
N THR A 105 15.29 -8.68 -5.45
CA THR A 105 16.45 -9.56 -5.21
C THR A 105 16.06 -11.03 -5.17
N THR A 106 14.89 -11.35 -4.62
CA THR A 106 14.35 -12.72 -4.58
C THR A 106 13.99 -13.18 -5.99
N ASP A 107 13.33 -12.34 -6.79
CA ASP A 107 13.02 -12.63 -8.20
C ASP A 107 14.31 -12.88 -8.99
N ILE A 108 15.35 -12.05 -8.81
CA ILE A 108 16.65 -12.26 -9.46
C ILE A 108 17.23 -13.62 -9.08
N LEU A 109 17.17 -14.03 -7.81
CA LEU A 109 17.66 -15.33 -7.37
C LEU A 109 16.87 -16.49 -7.99
N VAL A 110 15.53 -16.44 -7.92
CA VAL A 110 14.64 -17.47 -8.49
C VAL A 110 14.83 -17.59 -9.99
N TYR A 111 14.86 -16.48 -10.73
CA TYR A 111 15.05 -16.51 -12.17
C TYR A 111 16.46 -16.92 -12.57
N THR A 112 17.48 -16.59 -11.77
CA THR A 112 18.84 -17.08 -12.00
C THR A 112 18.87 -18.60 -11.83
N ASP A 113 18.20 -19.14 -10.81
CA ASP A 113 18.09 -20.58 -10.60
C ASP A 113 17.32 -21.27 -11.73
N GLU A 114 16.19 -20.71 -12.17
CA GLU A 114 15.41 -21.22 -13.31
C GLU A 114 16.22 -21.22 -14.62
N LEU A 115 17.04 -20.19 -14.86
CA LEU A 115 17.92 -20.11 -16.04
C LEU A 115 18.91 -21.29 -16.12
N TYR A 116 19.38 -21.78 -14.96
CA TYR A 116 20.34 -22.90 -14.89
C TYR A 116 19.67 -24.28 -14.73
N THR A 117 18.42 -24.35 -14.27
CA THR A 117 17.74 -25.62 -13.94
C THR A 117 16.66 -26.01 -14.96
N LYS A 118 15.85 -25.07 -15.45
CA LYS A 118 14.76 -25.34 -16.41
C LYS A 118 15.23 -25.10 -17.84
N PHE A 119 15.96 -26.05 -18.40
CA PHE A 119 16.08 -26.14 -19.86
C PHE A 119 14.76 -26.70 -20.40
N GLN A 120 13.87 -25.81 -20.85
CA GLN A 120 12.62 -26.22 -21.47
C GLN A 120 12.91 -26.75 -22.87
N TYR A 121 12.99 -28.06 -23.01
CA TYR A 121 13.16 -28.75 -24.30
C TYR A 121 11.97 -28.55 -25.25
N GLU A 122 10.81 -28.12 -24.73
CA GLU A 122 9.54 -28.12 -25.47
C GLU A 122 9.14 -26.74 -26.04
N GLN A 123 9.86 -25.66 -25.73
CA GLN A 123 9.41 -24.29 -26.04
C GLN A 123 10.05 -23.64 -27.28
N ASP A 124 11.03 -24.27 -27.93
CA ASP A 124 11.54 -23.76 -29.21
C ASP A 124 10.78 -24.38 -30.39
N GLU A 125 10.11 -23.55 -31.19
CA GLU A 125 9.52 -23.94 -32.48
C GLU A 125 10.57 -24.57 -33.43
N ILE A 126 11.86 -24.25 -33.23
CA ILE A 126 12.98 -24.83 -33.97
C ILE A 126 13.32 -26.26 -33.47
N MET A 127 13.11 -26.55 -32.17
CA MET A 127 13.26 -27.92 -31.63
C MET A 127 12.09 -28.83 -31.96
N LYS A 128 10.88 -28.30 -32.21
CA LYS A 128 9.75 -29.09 -32.73
C LYS A 128 10.03 -29.74 -34.08
N ASN A 129 10.95 -29.19 -34.86
CA ASN A 129 11.37 -29.72 -36.16
C ASN A 129 12.50 -30.76 -36.06
N TYR A 130 13.04 -31.01 -34.86
CA TYR A 130 14.06 -32.03 -34.62
C TYR A 130 13.45 -33.33 -34.11
N LYS A 131 14.13 -34.44 -34.41
CA LYS A 131 13.78 -35.77 -33.90
C LYS A 131 13.72 -35.69 -32.35
N PRO A 132 12.72 -36.31 -31.70
CA PRO A 132 12.68 -36.35 -30.24
C PRO A 132 13.99 -36.99 -29.73
N LEU A 133 14.67 -36.26 -28.85
CA LEU A 133 15.95 -36.67 -28.25
C LEU A 133 15.72 -37.84 -27.31
N GLU A 134 16.67 -38.78 -27.26
CA GLU A 134 16.65 -39.84 -26.26
C GLU A 134 16.99 -39.28 -24.86
N PRO A 135 16.57 -39.95 -23.75
CA PRO A 135 16.80 -39.48 -22.38
C PRO A 135 18.26 -39.12 -22.08
N ASP A 136 19.20 -39.88 -22.64
CA ASP A 136 20.64 -39.71 -22.42
C ASP A 136 21.17 -38.48 -23.19
N GLU A 137 20.61 -38.19 -24.38
CA GLU A 137 20.94 -37.02 -25.19
C GLU A 137 20.38 -35.72 -24.58
N LEU A 138 19.25 -35.81 -23.87
CA LEU A 138 18.66 -34.70 -23.14
C LEU A 138 19.62 -34.20 -22.05
N GLU A 139 20.15 -35.11 -21.22
CA GLU A 139 21.04 -34.74 -20.11
C GLU A 139 22.34 -34.08 -20.61
N VAL A 140 23.00 -34.69 -21.61
CA VAL A 140 24.20 -34.12 -22.26
C VAL A 140 23.92 -32.75 -22.87
N THR A 141 22.76 -32.58 -23.50
CA THR A 141 22.34 -31.30 -24.09
C THR A 141 22.13 -30.23 -23.01
N ALA A 142 21.48 -30.57 -21.89
CA ALA A 142 21.30 -29.61 -20.79
C ALA A 142 22.63 -29.19 -20.17
N GLU A 143 23.54 -30.12 -19.92
CA GLU A 143 24.85 -29.81 -19.37
C GLU A 143 25.66 -28.92 -20.32
N PHE A 144 25.69 -29.27 -21.61
CA PHE A 144 26.42 -28.48 -22.59
C PHE A 144 25.86 -27.06 -22.73
N LYS A 145 24.53 -26.89 -22.72
CA LYS A 145 23.90 -25.56 -22.73
C LYS A 145 24.25 -24.73 -21.48
N LYS A 146 24.39 -25.34 -20.30
CA LYS A 146 24.87 -24.63 -19.09
C LYS A 146 26.30 -24.13 -19.26
N VAL A 147 27.17 -24.95 -19.85
CA VAL A 147 28.57 -24.58 -20.13
C VAL A 147 28.64 -23.41 -21.11
N ILE A 148 27.88 -23.46 -22.21
CA ILE A 148 27.82 -22.36 -23.18
C ILE A 148 27.32 -21.09 -22.49
N LEU A 149 26.20 -21.14 -21.76
CA LEU A 149 25.65 -19.97 -21.07
C LEU A 149 26.65 -19.35 -20.09
N LYS A 150 27.35 -20.18 -19.31
CA LYS A 150 28.38 -19.73 -18.36
C LYS A 150 29.54 -19.05 -19.09
N GLN A 151 30.01 -19.62 -20.19
CA GLN A 151 31.11 -19.05 -20.98
C GLN A 151 30.68 -17.75 -21.67
N SER A 152 29.46 -17.69 -22.20
CA SER A 152 28.92 -16.47 -22.78
C SER A 152 28.76 -15.35 -21.76
N LEU A 153 28.32 -15.66 -20.54
CA LEU A 153 28.23 -14.68 -19.43
C LEU A 153 29.61 -14.16 -18.97
N LEU A 154 30.67 -14.94 -19.13
CA LEU A 154 32.04 -14.50 -18.85
C LEU A 154 32.60 -13.61 -19.97
N SER A 155 32.28 -13.91 -21.23
CA SER A 155 32.85 -13.25 -22.41
C SER A 155 32.06 -12.02 -22.89
N ILE A 156 30.78 -11.93 -22.53
CA ILE A 156 29.90 -10.82 -22.87
C ILE A 156 29.46 -10.18 -21.55
N ASN A 157 29.91 -8.94 -21.30
CA ASN A 157 29.39 -8.15 -20.18
C ASN A 157 28.12 -7.40 -20.62
N LYS A 158 27.42 -6.77 -19.67
CA LYS A 158 26.17 -6.05 -19.96
C LYS A 158 26.33 -4.96 -21.03
N GLU A 159 27.40 -4.16 -20.93
CA GLU A 159 27.66 -3.06 -21.85
C GLU A 159 27.90 -3.56 -23.28
N LYS A 160 28.67 -4.63 -23.42
CA LYS A 160 28.95 -5.29 -24.69
C LYS A 160 27.67 -5.91 -25.29
N PHE A 161 26.83 -6.54 -24.47
CA PHE A 161 25.54 -7.08 -24.89
C PHE A 161 24.58 -5.99 -25.40
N GLU A 162 24.52 -4.85 -24.73
CA GLU A 162 23.67 -3.71 -25.14
C GLU A 162 24.19 -3.01 -26.41
N SER A 163 25.50 -3.11 -26.70
CA SER A 163 26.11 -2.53 -27.90
C SER A 163 26.00 -3.38 -29.16
N MET A 164 25.75 -4.69 -29.03
CA MET A 164 25.72 -5.63 -30.14
C MET A 164 24.30 -5.86 -30.67
N ASP A 165 24.17 -6.00 -31.99
CA ASP A 165 22.98 -6.55 -32.61
C ASP A 165 22.77 -8.02 -32.15
N LYS A 166 21.51 -8.49 -32.15
CA LYS A 166 21.16 -9.91 -32.07
C LYS A 166 22.05 -10.77 -32.97
N ASN A 167 22.23 -10.42 -34.24
CA ASN A 167 23.00 -11.22 -35.18
C ASN A 167 24.47 -11.30 -34.79
N GLU A 168 25.08 -10.17 -34.42
CA GLU A 168 26.47 -10.10 -33.95
C GLU A 168 26.68 -10.91 -32.66
N THR A 169 25.71 -10.84 -31.76
CA THR A 169 25.73 -11.61 -30.50
C THR A 169 25.62 -13.10 -30.78
N GLN A 170 24.75 -13.51 -31.71
CA GLN A 170 24.60 -14.90 -32.12
C GLN A 170 25.86 -15.43 -32.80
N ASP A 171 26.50 -14.66 -33.68
CA ASP A 171 27.77 -15.02 -34.31
C ASP A 171 28.88 -15.21 -33.28
N TYR A 172 28.89 -14.37 -32.24
CA TYR A 172 29.85 -14.49 -31.15
C TYR A 172 29.60 -15.76 -30.31
N ILE A 173 28.34 -16.09 -30.03
CA ILE A 173 27.98 -17.33 -29.33
C ILE A 173 28.31 -18.55 -30.20
N ILE A 174 28.10 -18.50 -31.52
CA ILE A 174 28.48 -19.59 -32.43
C ILE A 174 29.99 -19.87 -32.35
N LYS A 175 30.84 -18.84 -32.25
CA LYS A 175 32.28 -19.04 -32.04
C LYS A 175 32.58 -19.81 -30.75
N ILE A 176 31.89 -19.46 -29.66
CA ILE A 176 32.01 -20.16 -28.37
C ILE A 176 31.56 -21.63 -28.50
N VAL A 177 30.44 -21.90 -29.19
CA VAL A 177 29.95 -23.27 -29.42
C VAL A 177 30.96 -24.10 -30.20
N LYS A 178 31.57 -23.52 -31.24
CA LYS A 178 32.60 -24.19 -32.05
C LYS A 178 33.89 -24.46 -31.27
N GLU A 179 34.33 -23.53 -30.44
CA GLU A 179 35.50 -23.70 -29.56
C GLU A 179 35.28 -24.82 -28.54
N LEU A 180 34.07 -24.93 -27.99
CA LEU A 180 33.68 -25.95 -27.02
C LEU A 180 33.39 -27.33 -27.64
N LYS A 181 33.44 -27.45 -28.98
CA LYS A 181 33.15 -28.68 -29.75
C LYS A 181 31.79 -29.29 -29.40
N ASN A 182 30.73 -28.80 -30.04
CA ASN A 182 29.35 -29.24 -29.85
C ASN A 182 29.20 -30.78 -29.87
N PRO A 183 28.90 -31.42 -28.72
CA PRO A 183 28.68 -32.86 -28.62
C PRO A 183 27.20 -33.25 -28.86
N THR A 184 26.32 -32.27 -29.10
CA THR A 184 24.88 -32.48 -29.21
C THR A 184 24.44 -32.61 -30.67
N PRO A 185 23.31 -33.27 -30.95
CA PRO A 185 22.76 -33.38 -32.30
C PRO A 185 22.09 -32.08 -32.82
N ILE A 186 22.12 -31.01 -32.04
CA ILE A 186 21.45 -29.73 -32.32
C ILE A 186 22.39 -28.80 -33.08
N SER A 187 21.87 -28.07 -34.08
CA SER A 187 22.68 -27.11 -34.82
C SER A 187 23.22 -25.98 -33.94
N ASP A 188 24.44 -25.54 -34.24
CA ASP A 188 25.10 -24.43 -33.55
C ASP A 188 24.26 -23.14 -33.56
N GLU A 189 23.52 -22.90 -34.65
CA GLU A 189 22.63 -21.74 -34.80
C GLU A 189 21.44 -21.78 -33.82
N THR A 190 20.85 -22.96 -33.63
CA THR A 190 19.72 -23.13 -32.71
C THR A 190 20.17 -22.94 -31.27
N LEU A 191 21.31 -23.54 -30.90
CA LEU A 191 21.92 -23.36 -29.58
C LEU A 191 22.26 -21.90 -29.32
N SER A 192 22.82 -21.21 -30.32
CA SER A 192 23.17 -19.79 -30.23
C SER A 192 21.93 -18.91 -30.00
N ASN A 193 20.85 -19.16 -30.72
CA ASN A 193 19.60 -18.41 -30.57
C ASN A 193 18.97 -18.60 -29.18
N GLU A 194 18.95 -19.81 -28.65
CA GLU A 194 18.43 -20.07 -27.30
C GLU A 194 19.28 -19.36 -26.22
N VAL A 195 20.61 -19.49 -26.32
CA VAL A 195 21.55 -18.85 -25.40
C VAL A 195 21.42 -17.32 -25.47
N TYR A 196 21.22 -16.75 -26.66
CA TYR A 196 20.95 -15.32 -26.84
C TYR A 196 19.73 -14.86 -26.04
N TYR A 197 18.58 -15.54 -26.17
CA TYR A 197 17.37 -15.14 -25.43
C TYR A 197 17.53 -15.32 -23.92
N LYS A 198 18.31 -16.31 -23.47
CA LYS A 198 18.65 -16.49 -22.06
C LYS A 198 19.56 -15.40 -21.52
N LEU A 199 20.57 -14.98 -22.29
CA LEU A 199 21.42 -13.83 -21.96
C LEU A 199 20.59 -12.54 -21.90
N LYS A 200 19.72 -12.32 -22.91
CA LYS A 200 18.80 -11.19 -22.93
C LYS A 200 17.94 -11.14 -21.66
N LYS A 201 17.30 -12.27 -21.34
CA LYS A 201 16.48 -12.41 -20.13
C LYS A 201 17.28 -12.18 -18.85
N PHE A 202 18.53 -12.67 -18.79
CA PHE A 202 19.43 -12.47 -17.65
C PHE A 202 19.74 -10.99 -17.40
N TYR A 203 20.05 -10.21 -18.44
CA TYR A 203 20.32 -8.78 -18.30
C TYR A 203 19.05 -7.95 -18.06
N ASP A 204 17.94 -8.28 -18.73
CA ASP A 204 16.66 -7.59 -18.58
C ASP A 204 16.12 -7.71 -17.14
N ILE A 205 16.17 -8.90 -16.55
CA ILE A 205 15.70 -9.13 -15.17
C ILE A 205 16.55 -8.34 -14.16
N ARG A 206 17.85 -8.15 -14.43
CA ARG A 206 18.76 -7.37 -13.57
C ARG A 206 18.66 -5.86 -13.79
N LYS A 207 17.87 -5.40 -14.76
CA LYS A 207 17.55 -3.98 -14.94
C LYS A 207 16.61 -3.55 -13.81
N ILE A 208 17.07 -2.60 -13.00
CA ILE A 208 16.27 -1.99 -11.94
C ILE A 208 15.64 -0.74 -12.50
N ASP A 209 14.31 -0.74 -12.62
CA ASP A 209 13.55 0.46 -12.90
C ASP A 209 13.25 1.19 -11.59
N PHE A 210 14.13 2.11 -11.19
CA PHE A 210 13.95 2.92 -9.99
C PHE A 210 12.68 3.78 -10.04
N GLY A 211 12.18 4.13 -11.23
CA GLY A 211 11.02 4.99 -11.41
C GLY A 211 9.73 4.33 -10.92
N SER A 212 9.47 3.09 -11.33
CA SER A 212 8.28 2.35 -10.90
C SER A 212 8.27 2.09 -9.39
N TYR A 213 9.42 1.74 -8.78
CA TYR A 213 9.51 1.57 -7.33
C TYR A 213 9.25 2.86 -6.54
N LEU A 214 9.76 3.99 -7.03
CA LEU A 214 9.48 5.29 -6.41
C LEU A 214 8.01 5.67 -6.52
N MET A 215 7.35 5.37 -7.65
CA MET A 215 5.92 5.63 -7.82
C MET A 215 5.06 4.78 -6.87
N ILE A 216 5.40 3.50 -6.69
CA ILE A 216 4.72 2.63 -5.72
C ILE A 216 4.91 3.15 -4.29
N ALA A 217 6.14 3.50 -3.92
CA ALA A 217 6.43 4.04 -2.60
C ALA A 217 5.69 5.37 -2.35
N ALA A 218 5.62 6.25 -3.35
CA ALA A 218 4.85 7.48 -3.31
C ALA A 218 3.35 7.21 -3.15
N ALA A 219 2.78 6.22 -3.84
CA ALA A 219 1.38 5.84 -3.67
C ALA A 219 1.10 5.35 -2.24
N VAL A 220 1.98 4.50 -1.68
CA VAL A 220 1.84 4.00 -0.31
C VAL A 220 1.95 5.12 0.73
N PHE A 221 2.74 6.16 0.46
CA PHE A 221 2.85 7.33 1.33
C PHE A 221 1.51 8.03 1.57
N PHE A 222 0.55 7.97 0.63
CA PHE A 222 -0.78 8.57 0.78
C PHE A 222 -1.82 7.68 1.46
N VAL A 223 -1.55 6.37 1.62
CA VAL A 223 -2.50 5.42 2.23
C VAL A 223 -2.99 5.85 3.62
N PRO A 224 -2.13 6.36 4.54
CA PRO A 224 -2.59 6.82 5.86
C PRO A 224 -3.59 7.98 5.80
N GLU A 225 -3.51 8.86 4.79
CA GLU A 225 -4.48 9.95 4.62
C GLU A 225 -5.83 9.42 4.17
N ILE A 226 -5.84 8.47 3.25
CA ILE A 226 -7.07 7.81 2.80
C ILE A 226 -7.75 7.12 4.00
N PHE A 227 -6.98 6.45 4.85
CA PHE A 227 -7.51 5.81 6.05
C PHE A 227 -8.16 6.82 7.02
N ILE A 228 -7.52 7.96 7.28
CA ILE A 228 -8.10 8.99 8.17
C ILE A 228 -9.29 9.69 7.52
N LEU A 229 -9.27 9.91 6.20
CA LEU A 229 -10.43 10.44 5.48
C LEU A 229 -11.64 9.52 5.66
N LEU A 230 -11.45 8.22 5.51
CA LEU A 230 -12.48 7.22 5.76
C LEU A 230 -12.93 7.24 7.22
N TYR A 231 -11.99 7.23 8.18
CA TYR A 231 -12.29 7.28 9.61
C TYR A 231 -13.09 8.54 10.00
N ASN A 232 -12.65 9.72 9.55
CA ASN A 232 -13.34 10.99 9.77
C ASN A 232 -14.72 11.02 9.10
N PHE A 233 -14.87 10.37 7.94
CA PHE A 233 -16.16 10.19 7.29
C PHE A 233 -17.10 9.36 8.16
N PHE A 234 -16.63 8.22 8.70
CA PHE A 234 -17.43 7.39 9.61
C PHE A 234 -17.80 8.13 10.89
N ILE A 235 -16.86 8.81 11.57
CA ILE A 235 -17.16 9.60 12.76
C ILE A 235 -18.22 10.67 12.46
N LYS A 236 -18.11 11.37 11.33
CA LYS A 236 -19.09 12.41 10.98
C LYS A 236 -20.48 11.82 10.72
N VAL A 237 -20.54 10.62 10.14
CA VAL A 237 -21.80 9.89 9.96
C VAL A 237 -22.36 9.44 11.32
N ASP A 238 -21.52 8.92 12.20
CA ASP A 238 -21.94 8.43 13.52
C ASP A 238 -22.36 9.58 14.45
N ALA A 239 -21.65 10.72 14.45
CA ALA A 239 -22.07 11.91 15.18
C ALA A 239 -23.43 12.45 14.69
N ARG A 240 -23.70 12.40 13.37
CA ARG A 240 -25.03 12.74 12.82
C ARG A 240 -26.11 11.75 13.25
N ARG A 241 -25.79 10.45 13.29
CA ARG A 241 -26.70 9.40 13.78
C ARG A 241 -27.00 9.59 15.26
N GLU A 242 -25.99 9.93 16.06
CA GLU A 242 -26.13 10.24 17.48
C GLU A 242 -27.01 11.49 17.69
N LEU A 243 -26.81 12.57 16.93
CA LEU A 243 -27.69 13.74 16.98
C LEU A 243 -29.15 13.39 16.65
N ALA A 244 -29.38 12.58 15.61
CA ALA A 244 -30.73 12.12 15.27
C ALA A 244 -31.35 11.26 16.38
N PHE A 245 -30.55 10.43 17.05
CA PHE A 245 -30.97 9.64 18.21
C PHE A 245 -31.31 10.53 19.42
N MET A 246 -30.48 11.53 19.72
CA MET A 246 -30.73 12.50 20.79
C MET A 246 -32.00 13.32 20.53
N LYS A 247 -32.23 13.79 19.30
CA LYS A 247 -33.49 14.45 18.91
C LYS A 247 -34.71 13.55 19.17
N ARG A 248 -34.62 12.24 18.87
CA ARG A 248 -35.70 11.28 19.18
C ARG A 248 -35.90 11.09 20.68
N LEU A 249 -34.82 11.03 21.46
CA LEU A 249 -34.91 10.93 22.92
C LEU A 249 -35.61 12.14 23.54
N ILE A 250 -35.34 13.36 23.06
CA ILE A 250 -36.04 14.57 23.49
C ILE A 250 -37.54 14.46 23.21
N ILE A 251 -37.92 14.02 22.00
CA ILE A 251 -39.34 13.83 21.65
C ILE A 251 -40.00 12.79 22.55
N MET A 252 -39.35 11.64 22.75
CA MET A 252 -39.91 10.54 23.55
C MET A 252 -40.07 10.92 25.01
N ASN A 253 -39.02 11.44 25.64
CA ASN A 253 -39.06 11.82 27.05
C ASN A 253 -39.92 13.06 27.27
N GLY A 254 -40.03 13.93 26.26
CA GLY A 254 -40.89 15.10 26.30
C GLY A 254 -42.38 14.84 26.10
N SER A 255 -42.73 13.68 25.54
CA SER A 255 -44.14 13.30 25.37
C SER A 255 -44.82 12.80 26.66
N ILE A 256 -44.07 12.59 27.76
CA ILE A 256 -44.57 12.08 29.03
C ILE A 256 -44.60 13.22 30.06
N LYS A 257 -45.80 13.69 30.44
CA LYS A 257 -45.98 14.82 31.37
C LYS A 257 -46.07 14.34 32.84
N PRO A 258 -45.52 15.09 33.82
CA PRO A 258 -44.81 16.36 33.70
C PRO A 258 -43.35 16.18 33.24
N VAL A 259 -42.83 17.14 32.45
CA VAL A 259 -41.46 17.05 31.90
C VAL A 259 -40.49 17.93 32.68
N ASP A 260 -39.42 17.34 33.21
CA ASP A 260 -38.26 18.05 33.75
C ASP A 260 -37.11 18.07 32.73
N PHE A 261 -36.75 19.26 32.24
CA PHE A 261 -35.62 19.45 31.31
C PHE A 261 -34.31 18.89 31.86
N MET A 262 -34.06 19.01 33.17
CA MET A 262 -32.83 18.52 33.80
C MET A 262 -32.78 16.99 33.81
N GLU A 263 -33.93 16.33 33.92
CA GLU A 263 -34.02 14.88 33.79
C GLU A 263 -33.78 14.43 32.35
N VAL A 264 -34.39 15.12 31.37
CA VAL A 264 -34.14 14.88 29.94
C VAL A 264 -32.66 15.07 29.60
N LEU A 265 -32.02 16.12 30.12
CA LEU A 265 -30.60 16.38 29.92
C LEU A 265 -29.71 15.28 30.55
N LYS A 266 -30.06 14.76 31.73
CA LYS A 266 -29.38 13.59 32.32
C LYS A 266 -29.48 12.35 31.43
N TYR A 267 -30.65 12.09 30.85
CA TYR A 267 -30.82 10.96 29.92
C TYR A 267 -30.03 11.14 28.62
N LEU A 268 -29.97 12.37 28.09
CA LEU A 268 -29.13 12.69 26.94
C LEU A 268 -27.65 12.46 27.23
N ILE A 269 -27.14 12.96 28.36
CA ILE A 269 -25.74 12.74 28.78
C ILE A 269 -25.45 11.24 28.87
N LYS A 270 -26.31 10.47 29.55
CA LYS A 270 -26.14 9.02 29.75
C LYS A 270 -26.09 8.22 28.45
N LYS A 271 -26.74 8.72 27.39
CA LYS A 271 -26.86 8.02 26.10
C LYS A 271 -26.01 8.63 24.97
N SER A 272 -25.40 9.79 25.21
CA SER A 272 -24.47 10.43 24.29
C SER A 272 -23.05 9.86 24.44
N THR A 273 -22.32 9.80 23.33
CA THR A 273 -20.92 9.36 23.24
C THR A 273 -20.03 10.49 22.75
N PHE A 274 -20.45 11.21 21.71
CA PHE A 274 -19.70 12.32 21.13
C PHE A 274 -20.01 13.66 21.81
N TYR A 275 -21.24 13.83 22.30
CA TYR A 275 -21.72 15.10 22.85
C TYR A 275 -21.69 15.19 24.39
N THR A 276 -21.28 14.11 25.07
CA THR A 276 -21.33 13.97 26.54
C THR A 276 -20.69 15.14 27.27
N LYS A 277 -19.44 15.48 26.93
CA LYS A 277 -18.71 16.58 27.60
C LYS A 277 -19.37 17.94 27.43
N ILE A 278 -19.97 18.18 26.27
CA ILE A 278 -20.67 19.44 25.99
C ILE A 278 -21.98 19.50 26.79
N LEU A 279 -22.72 18.40 26.83
CA LEU A 279 -23.98 18.31 27.57
C LEU A 279 -23.76 18.38 29.10
N GLU A 280 -22.67 17.78 29.61
CA GLU A 280 -22.24 17.92 31.01
C GLU A 280 -21.90 19.37 31.35
N GLU A 281 -21.15 20.06 30.49
CA GLU A 281 -20.83 21.47 30.68
C GLU A 281 -22.07 22.36 30.66
N ILE A 282 -23.04 22.06 29.80
CA ILE A 282 -24.35 22.73 29.76
C ILE A 282 -25.13 22.45 31.05
N GLN A 283 -25.16 21.20 31.52
CA GLN A 283 -25.82 20.82 32.76
C GLN A 283 -25.23 21.56 33.97
N ASP A 284 -23.90 21.64 34.05
CA ASP A 284 -23.21 22.33 35.14
C ASP A 284 -23.45 23.84 35.10
N LYS A 285 -23.51 24.44 33.91
CA LYS A 285 -23.87 25.86 33.75
C LYS A 285 -25.32 26.14 34.15
N ASN A 286 -26.26 25.26 33.78
CA ASN A 286 -27.67 25.35 34.19
C ASN A 286 -27.84 25.18 35.70
N LYS A 287 -27.12 24.26 36.36
CA LYS A 287 -27.19 24.06 37.81
C LYS A 287 -26.69 25.25 38.62
N LYS A 288 -25.68 25.95 38.10
CA LYS A 288 -24.98 26.99 38.85
C LYS A 288 -25.58 28.39 38.69
N ASN A 289 -26.63 28.58 37.86
CA ASN A 289 -27.31 29.87 37.61
C ASN A 289 -26.36 31.08 37.35
N TYR A 290 -25.13 30.86 36.87
CA TYR A 290 -24.10 31.91 36.75
C TYR A 290 -24.30 32.87 35.57
N LEU A 291 -25.14 32.53 34.60
CA LEU A 291 -25.39 33.32 33.38
C LEU A 291 -26.89 33.41 33.13
N PRO A 292 -27.39 34.46 32.45
CA PRO A 292 -28.73 34.42 31.86
C PRO A 292 -28.81 33.16 31.00
N ASN A 293 -29.81 32.30 31.21
CA ASN A 293 -29.84 30.98 30.57
C ASN A 293 -29.77 31.05 29.03
N THR A 294 -30.10 32.19 28.43
CA THR A 294 -29.99 32.51 26.99
C THR A 294 -28.55 32.57 26.46
N GLN A 295 -27.54 32.70 27.33
CA GLN A 295 -26.13 32.79 26.94
C GLN A 295 -25.37 31.45 27.03
N ILE A 296 -25.97 30.42 27.62
CA ILE A 296 -25.33 29.12 27.85
C ILE A 296 -25.06 28.40 26.53
N TYR A 297 -26.00 28.48 25.58
CA TYR A 297 -25.96 27.73 24.32
C TYR A 297 -25.25 28.48 23.17
N LEU A 298 -25.18 29.81 23.24
CA LEU A 298 -24.59 30.71 22.23
C LEU A 298 -23.16 30.33 21.78
N PRO A 299 -22.22 29.97 22.68
CA PRO A 299 -20.87 29.55 22.29
C PRO A 299 -20.86 28.27 21.44
N TYR A 300 -21.76 27.31 21.73
CA TYR A 300 -21.85 26.05 21.00
C TYR A 300 -22.53 26.25 19.64
N ILE A 301 -23.56 27.10 19.57
CA ILE A 301 -24.23 27.50 18.33
C ILE A 301 -23.24 28.18 17.36
N ARG A 302 -22.38 29.08 17.86
CA ARG A 302 -21.38 29.78 17.04
C ARG A 302 -20.22 28.89 16.58
N LYS A 303 -19.85 27.89 17.38
CA LYS A 303 -18.74 26.97 17.07
C LYS A 303 -19.16 25.81 16.15
N SER A 304 -20.45 25.49 16.09
CA SER A 304 -21.00 24.39 15.30
C SER A 304 -20.84 24.65 13.80
N LYS A 305 -20.14 23.75 13.09
CA LYS A 305 -19.93 23.86 11.64
C LYS A 305 -21.07 23.27 10.82
N SER A 306 -21.83 22.33 11.40
CA SER A 306 -22.95 21.71 10.70
C SER A 306 -24.27 22.38 11.09
N ILE A 307 -25.10 22.69 10.08
CA ILE A 307 -26.42 23.31 10.28
C ILE A 307 -27.27 22.46 11.23
N THR A 308 -27.19 21.13 11.12
CA THR A 308 -27.94 20.18 11.95
C THR A 308 -27.57 20.25 13.43
N GLU A 309 -26.28 20.42 13.74
CA GLU A 309 -25.76 20.56 15.10
C GLU A 309 -26.09 21.93 15.69
N LYS A 310 -26.00 22.98 14.88
CA LYS A 310 -26.42 24.33 15.25
C LYS A 310 -27.90 24.38 15.64
N LEU A 311 -28.76 23.80 14.78
CA LEU A 311 -30.19 23.66 15.04
C LEU A 311 -30.48 22.83 16.29
N PHE A 312 -29.70 21.79 16.55
CA PHE A 312 -29.86 20.99 17.78
C PHE A 312 -29.62 21.82 19.05
N PHE A 313 -28.56 22.62 19.10
CA PHE A 313 -28.29 23.49 20.25
C PHE A 313 -29.30 24.64 20.38
N GLU A 314 -29.78 25.20 19.27
CA GLU A 314 -30.87 26.19 19.28
C GLU A 314 -32.18 25.60 19.84
N LYS A 315 -32.47 24.32 19.59
CA LYS A 315 -33.66 23.65 20.14
C LYS A 315 -33.50 23.22 21.60
N LEU A 316 -32.29 22.91 22.04
CA LEU A 316 -32.00 22.72 23.47
C LEU A 316 -32.14 24.03 24.25
N ASP A 317 -31.74 25.15 23.64
CA ASP A 317 -31.95 26.50 24.18
C ASP A 317 -33.46 26.82 24.29
N GLU A 318 -34.21 26.54 23.21
CA GLU A 318 -35.68 26.69 23.19
C GLU A 318 -36.37 25.86 24.29
N ALA A 319 -35.95 24.60 24.45
CA ALA A 319 -36.48 23.68 25.45
C ALA A 319 -36.15 24.09 26.91
N ASN A 320 -35.01 24.73 27.14
CA ASN A 320 -34.58 25.15 28.49
C ASN A 320 -35.17 26.51 28.91
N ASN A 321 -35.36 27.43 27.95
CA ASN A 321 -35.59 28.85 28.25
C ASN A 321 -36.98 29.36 27.86
N TYR A 322 -37.71 28.63 27.03
CA TYR A 322 -39.00 29.06 26.49
C TYR A 322 -40.08 28.04 26.83
N ASP A 323 -40.62 27.33 25.84
CA ASP A 323 -41.66 26.33 26.02
C ASP A 323 -41.20 24.96 25.51
N PHE A 324 -41.11 24.02 26.44
CA PHE A 324 -40.67 22.65 26.15
C PHE A 324 -41.65 21.92 25.21
N ASP A 325 -42.96 22.20 25.30
CA ASP A 325 -43.97 21.61 24.42
C ASP A 325 -43.83 22.13 22.97
N GLN A 326 -43.56 23.44 22.81
CA GLN A 326 -43.29 24.06 21.51
C GLN A 326 -41.98 23.53 20.89
N ALA A 327 -40.93 23.37 21.70
CA ALA A 327 -39.67 22.78 21.27
C ALA A 327 -39.84 21.34 20.77
N ILE A 328 -40.63 20.50 21.46
CA ILE A 328 -40.95 19.13 21.00
C ILE A 328 -41.69 19.15 19.65
N GLN A 329 -42.70 20.01 19.50
CA GLN A 329 -43.46 20.11 18.24
C GLN A 329 -42.55 20.52 17.08
N ASN A 330 -41.65 21.48 17.31
CA ASN A 330 -40.66 21.93 16.34
C ASN A 330 -39.70 20.80 15.93
N ILE A 331 -39.17 20.03 16.89
CA ILE A 331 -38.29 18.89 16.61
C ILE A 331 -39.06 17.77 15.87
N LYS A 332 -40.33 17.52 16.23
CA LYS A 332 -41.19 16.50 15.57
C LYS A 332 -41.49 16.86 14.11
N ASN A 333 -41.78 18.12 13.83
CA ASN A 333 -42.02 18.61 12.47
C ASN A 333 -40.76 18.51 11.61
N GLU A 334 -39.60 18.88 12.16
CA GLU A 334 -38.29 18.74 11.50
C GLU A 334 -37.98 17.26 11.23
N PHE A 335 -38.22 16.36 12.19
CA PHE A 335 -37.96 14.93 12.02
C PHE A 335 -38.80 14.31 10.88
N ASN A 336 -40.05 14.73 10.73
CA ASN A 336 -40.91 14.30 9.64
C ASN A 336 -40.44 14.85 8.28
N LEU A 337 -39.96 16.09 8.23
CA LEU A 337 -39.36 16.69 7.04
C LEU A 337 -38.04 16.00 6.68
N ASP A 338 -37.18 15.71 7.66
CA ASP A 338 -35.93 14.99 7.49
C ASP A 338 -36.15 13.57 6.96
N LYS A 339 -37.16 12.85 7.48
CA LYS A 339 -37.52 11.52 6.96
C LYS A 339 -37.94 11.58 5.49
N ARG A 340 -38.73 12.59 5.10
CA ARG A 340 -39.15 12.80 3.71
C ARG A 340 -37.97 13.19 2.80
N THR A 341 -37.09 14.07 3.25
CA THR A 341 -35.92 14.50 2.46
C THR A 341 -34.87 13.40 2.34
N GLN A 342 -34.62 12.61 3.38
CA GLN A 342 -33.77 11.42 3.32
C GLN A 342 -34.32 10.38 2.35
N GLY A 343 -35.63 10.11 2.36
CA GLY A 343 -36.27 9.24 1.38
C GLY A 343 -36.05 9.70 -0.06
N ARG A 344 -36.16 11.01 -0.33
CA ARG A 344 -35.86 11.61 -1.65
C ARG A 344 -34.39 11.48 -2.03
N LYS A 345 -33.45 11.68 -1.09
CA LYS A 345 -32.01 11.55 -1.34
C LYS A 345 -31.63 10.10 -1.64
N ILE A 346 -32.13 9.14 -0.86
CA ILE A 346 -31.88 7.71 -1.08
C ILE A 346 -32.38 7.29 -2.46
N LYS A 347 -33.60 7.69 -2.85
CA LYS A 347 -34.13 7.40 -4.18
C LYS A 347 -33.21 7.93 -5.30
N LYS A 348 -32.78 9.19 -5.21
CA LYS A 348 -31.82 9.79 -6.18
C LYS A 348 -30.47 9.09 -6.20
N THR A 349 -29.92 8.70 -5.04
CA THR A 349 -28.64 7.97 -4.98
C THR A 349 -28.75 6.59 -5.60
N VAL A 350 -29.85 5.88 -5.37
CA VAL A 350 -30.13 4.58 -6.00
C VAL A 350 -30.25 4.72 -7.52
N GLU A 351 -30.93 5.77 -8.00
CA GLU A 351 -31.03 6.08 -9.44
C GLU A 351 -29.64 6.34 -10.05
N VAL A 352 -28.79 7.13 -9.39
CA VAL A 352 -27.41 7.39 -9.86
C VAL A 352 -26.56 6.12 -9.89
N ILE A 353 -26.68 5.26 -8.87
CA ILE A 353 -25.97 3.97 -8.84
C ILE A 353 -26.43 3.08 -9.99
N HIS A 354 -27.73 3.04 -10.31
CA HIS A 354 -28.26 2.30 -11.45
C HIS A 354 -27.72 2.85 -12.78
N ILE A 355 -27.71 4.17 -12.97
CA ILE A 355 -27.16 4.81 -14.17
C ILE A 355 -25.68 4.45 -14.34
N TRP A 356 -24.87 4.57 -13.27
CA TRP A 356 -23.46 4.18 -13.31
C TRP A 356 -23.26 2.68 -13.54
N GLY A 357 -24.13 1.84 -13.00
CA GLY A 357 -24.12 0.40 -13.25
C GLY A 357 -24.38 0.07 -14.72
N ILE A 358 -25.36 0.74 -15.34
CA ILE A 358 -25.68 0.58 -16.77
C ILE A 358 -24.52 1.08 -17.64
N VAL A 359 -23.95 2.25 -17.33
CA VAL A 359 -22.80 2.81 -18.06
C VAL A 359 -21.58 1.89 -17.96
N GLY A 360 -21.29 1.37 -16.76
CA GLY A 360 -20.22 0.41 -16.54
C GLY A 360 -20.42 -0.88 -17.31
N PHE A 361 -21.65 -1.42 -17.31
CA PHE A 361 -22.01 -2.61 -18.08
C PHE A 361 -21.87 -2.39 -19.60
N MET A 362 -22.31 -1.23 -20.11
CA MET A 362 -22.09 -0.84 -21.51
C MET A 362 -20.59 -0.76 -21.85
N GLY A 363 -19.77 -0.15 -20.99
CA GLY A 363 -18.32 -0.10 -21.18
C GLY A 363 -17.69 -1.49 -21.23
N LEU A 364 -18.15 -2.41 -20.38
CA LEU A 364 -17.69 -3.80 -20.34
C LEU A 364 -18.05 -4.55 -21.64
N ILE A 365 -19.28 -4.38 -22.14
CA ILE A 365 -19.69 -4.91 -23.45
C ILE A 365 -18.79 -4.39 -24.57
N VAL A 366 -18.53 -3.08 -24.62
CA VAL A 366 -17.64 -2.49 -25.63
C VAL A 366 -16.23 -3.07 -25.53
N PHE A 367 -15.71 -3.27 -24.32
CA PHE A 367 -14.39 -3.86 -24.12
C PHE A 367 -14.33 -5.33 -24.56
N ILE A 368 -15.37 -6.12 -24.28
CA ILE A 368 -15.50 -7.50 -24.76
C ILE A 368 -15.56 -7.53 -26.29
N ILE A 369 -16.38 -6.67 -26.90
CA ILE A 369 -16.47 -6.56 -28.37
C ILE A 369 -15.12 -6.19 -28.96
N MET A 370 -14.42 -5.20 -28.39
CA MET A 370 -13.09 -4.79 -28.84
C MET A 370 -12.06 -5.93 -28.69
N TYR A 371 -12.10 -6.67 -27.58
CA TYR A 371 -11.26 -7.83 -27.34
C TYR A 371 -11.52 -8.97 -28.34
N LEU A 372 -12.77 -9.18 -28.77
CA LEU A 372 -13.14 -10.18 -29.78
C LEU A 372 -12.77 -9.73 -31.21
N ILE A 373 -12.86 -8.44 -31.51
CA ILE A 373 -12.53 -7.86 -32.82
C ILE A 373 -11.02 -7.77 -33.04
N LEU A 374 -10.22 -7.53 -31.99
CA LEU A 374 -8.76 -7.39 -32.10
C LEU A 374 -8.07 -8.59 -32.79
N PRO A 375 -8.34 -9.85 -32.40
CA PRO A 375 -7.84 -11.03 -33.10
C PRO A 375 -8.30 -11.11 -34.56
N TRP A 376 -9.54 -10.75 -34.84
CA TRP A 376 -10.09 -10.72 -36.19
C TRP A 376 -9.42 -9.68 -37.08
N MET A 377 -9.13 -8.48 -36.55
CA MET A 377 -8.37 -7.46 -37.28
C MET A 377 -6.91 -7.86 -37.51
N SER A 378 -6.30 -8.63 -36.59
CA SER A 378 -4.96 -9.18 -36.82
C SER A 378 -4.96 -10.29 -37.88
N ALA A 379 -6.00 -11.11 -37.95
CA ALA A 379 -6.15 -12.14 -38.99
C ALA A 379 -6.35 -11.51 -40.38
N TYR A 380 -7.17 -10.46 -40.49
CA TYR A 380 -7.42 -9.77 -41.77
C TYR A 380 -6.17 -9.09 -42.36
N LYS A 381 -5.20 -8.70 -41.51
CA LYS A 381 -3.92 -8.15 -41.98
C LYS A 381 -2.97 -9.22 -42.54
N MET A 382 -3.14 -10.49 -42.17
CA MET A 382 -2.34 -11.58 -42.73
C MET A 382 -2.77 -11.97 -44.15
N ASP A 383 -4.07 -11.87 -44.48
CA ASP A 383 -4.59 -12.17 -45.82
C ASP A 383 -4.22 -11.12 -46.89
N THR A 384 -3.80 -9.92 -46.47
CA THR A 384 -3.30 -8.87 -47.41
C THR A 384 -1.79 -8.92 -47.65
N LEU A 385 -1.08 -9.84 -47.00
CA LEU A 385 0.37 -10.03 -47.10
C LEU A 385 0.79 -11.40 -47.67
N MET A 386 -0.18 -12.26 -48.00
CA MET A 386 -0.02 -13.32 -49.01
C MET A 386 -0.51 -12.80 -50.36
#